data_AF-A0A1V9YHL2-F1
#
_entry.id   AF-A0A1V9YHL2-F1
#
_cell.length_a   1.000
_cell.length_b   1.000
_cell.length_c   1.000
_cell.angle_alpha   90.00
_cell.angle_beta   90.00
_cell.angle_gamma   90.00
#
_symmetry.space_group_name_H-M   'P 1'
#
loop_
_entity.id
_entity.type
_entity.pdbx_description
1 polymer ?
#
loop_
_entity_poly.entity_id
_entity_poly.type
_entity_poly.pdbx_seq_one_letter_code
_entity_poly.pdbx_strand_id
1 'polypeptide(L)'
;MRMPAPHTPASTATRVVSWSSKNLADNKRHAIYEQLLQSCVGGKIPRSAFQKLAPDYGCHARTIARIWAQGQESVANGAVAAVVTSRMKGNCGVTSKWDKGAIERAIKTVPHELRQTLRSLAAKRAVS
;
A
#
# COMPACT_ATOMS: atom_id res chain seq x y z
N MET A 1 59.99 0.06 -19.27
CA MET A 1 58.92 0.45 -18.33
C MET A 1 57.59 0.41 -19.08
N ARG A 2 56.68 -0.51 -18.75
CA ARG A 2 55.40 -0.71 -19.45
C ARG A 2 54.30 -0.13 -18.58
N MET A 3 53.70 0.98 -19.00
CA MET A 3 52.60 1.63 -18.28
C MET A 3 51.34 0.74 -18.33
N PRO A 4 50.62 0.54 -17.22
CA PRO A 4 49.33 -0.13 -17.25
C PRO A 4 48.27 0.76 -17.93
N ALA A 5 47.39 0.14 -18.71
CA ALA A 5 46.30 0.80 -19.42
C ALA A 5 45.26 1.39 -18.45
N PRO A 6 44.54 2.46 -18.85
CA PRO A 6 43.49 3.05 -18.04
C PRO A 6 42.36 2.04 -17.80
N HIS A 7 41.97 1.89 -16.55
CA HIS A 7 40.77 1.16 -16.17
C HIS A 7 39.56 1.91 -16.70
N THR A 8 38.73 1.24 -17.50
CA THR A 8 37.45 1.78 -17.95
C THR A 8 36.50 1.78 -16.75
N PRO A 9 35.95 2.92 -16.30
CA PRO A 9 34.91 2.89 -15.27
C PRO A 9 33.66 2.26 -15.88
N ALA A 10 33.23 1.13 -15.34
CA ALA A 10 31.98 0.49 -15.70
C ALA A 10 30.82 1.48 -15.50
N SER A 11 30.09 1.76 -16.57
CA SER A 11 28.92 2.64 -16.56
C SER A 11 27.85 2.05 -15.65
N THR A 12 27.81 2.52 -14.41
CA THR A 12 26.76 2.15 -13.46
C THR A 12 25.55 2.99 -13.82
N ALA A 13 24.71 2.47 -14.72
CA ALA A 13 23.43 3.08 -15.02
C ALA A 13 22.59 3.10 -13.73
N THR A 14 22.45 4.29 -13.13
CA THR A 14 21.58 4.51 -11.98
C THR A 14 20.14 4.20 -12.41
N ARG A 15 19.62 3.05 -11.99
CA ARG A 15 18.22 2.65 -12.19
C ARG A 15 17.33 3.70 -11.52
N VAL A 16 16.69 4.56 -12.31
CA VAL A 16 15.65 5.46 -11.80
C VAL A 16 14.45 4.60 -11.44
N VAL A 17 14.27 4.34 -10.13
CA VAL A 17 13.14 3.55 -9.64
C VAL A 17 11.94 4.49 -9.49
N SER A 18 10.94 4.34 -10.35
CA SER A 18 9.66 5.03 -10.13
C SER A 18 8.92 4.33 -8.99
N TRP A 19 8.69 5.07 -7.90
CA TRP A 19 7.97 4.55 -6.76
C TRP A 19 6.48 4.53 -7.03
N SER A 20 5.85 3.37 -6.86
CA SER A 20 4.39 3.30 -6.94
C SER A 20 3.77 3.67 -5.60
N SER A 21 2.91 4.68 -5.57
CA SER A 21 2.06 4.98 -4.39
C SER A 21 0.91 3.98 -4.20
N LYS A 22 0.80 2.95 -5.06
CA LYS A 22 -0.24 1.92 -4.96
C LYS A 22 0.11 0.89 -3.89
N ASN A 23 -0.92 0.37 -3.23
CA ASN A 23 -0.75 -0.73 -2.28
C ASN A 23 -0.19 -1.97 -2.98
N LEU A 24 0.72 -2.66 -2.29
CA LEU A 24 1.34 -3.88 -2.80
C LEU A 24 0.33 -5.03 -2.76
N ALA A 25 0.15 -5.71 -3.90
CA ALA A 25 -0.72 -6.88 -3.99
C ALA A 25 -0.22 -8.03 -3.09
N ASP A 26 -1.14 -8.85 -2.59
CA ASP A 26 -0.84 -9.91 -1.62
C ASP A 26 0.23 -10.88 -2.12
N ASN A 27 0.15 -11.34 -3.37
CA ASN A 27 1.15 -12.25 -3.96
C ASN A 27 2.57 -11.66 -3.91
N LYS A 28 2.72 -10.35 -4.15
CA LYS A 28 4.02 -9.67 -4.05
C LYS A 28 4.51 -9.60 -2.60
N ARG A 29 3.59 -9.40 -1.65
CA ARG A 29 3.92 -9.36 -0.21
C ARG A 29 4.40 -10.74 0.28
N HIS A 30 3.77 -11.82 -0.18
CA HIS A 30 4.20 -13.19 0.08
C HIS A 30 5.58 -13.47 -0.51
N ALA A 31 5.81 -13.16 -1.79
CA ALA A 31 7.10 -13.35 -2.44
C ALA A 31 8.25 -12.59 -1.73
N ILE A 32 7.98 -11.35 -1.29
CA ILE A 32 8.94 -10.57 -0.49
C ILE A 32 9.29 -11.29 0.81
N TYR A 33 8.29 -11.80 1.53
CA TYR A 33 8.50 -12.47 2.81
C TYR A 33 9.33 -13.76 2.63
N GLU A 34 9.06 -14.55 1.58
CA GLU A 34 9.82 -15.76 1.24
C GLU A 34 11.28 -15.44 0.89
N GLN A 35 11.53 -14.39 0.10
CA GLN A 35 12.90 -13.96 -0.24
C GLN A 35 13.67 -13.44 0.98
N LEU A 36 13.00 -12.77 1.91
CA LEU A 36 13.59 -12.37 3.18
C LEU A 36 13.93 -13.59 4.04
N LEU A 37 13.09 -14.61 4.03
CA LEU A 37 13.33 -15.87 4.75
C LEU A 37 14.57 -16.59 4.19
N GLN A 38 14.73 -16.63 2.87
CA GLN A 38 15.94 -17.16 2.21
C GLN A 38 17.21 -16.37 2.56
N SER A 39 17.07 -15.06 2.82
CA SER A 39 18.18 -14.17 3.18
C SER A 39 18.47 -14.14 4.69
N CYS A 40 17.68 -14.85 5.49
CA CYS A 40 17.78 -14.85 6.94
C CYS A 40 18.93 -15.77 7.38
N VAL A 41 19.89 -15.24 8.14
CA VAL A 41 21.03 -16.00 8.66
C VAL A 41 21.00 -15.91 10.17
N GLY A 42 20.91 -17.06 10.85
CA GLY A 42 20.86 -17.12 12.32
C GLY A 42 19.66 -16.40 12.92
N GLY A 43 18.51 -16.40 12.23
CA GLY A 43 17.29 -15.73 12.69
C GLY A 43 17.30 -14.21 12.52
N LYS A 44 18.34 -13.64 11.91
CA LYS A 44 18.47 -12.20 11.66
C LYS A 44 18.53 -11.92 10.16
N ILE A 45 17.87 -10.83 9.76
CA ILE A 45 17.94 -10.33 8.39
C ILE A 45 18.93 -9.18 8.33
N PRO A 46 19.90 -9.21 7.40
CA PRO A 46 20.82 -8.09 7.22
C PRO A 46 20.07 -6.85 6.71
N ARG A 47 20.44 -5.67 7.21
CA ARG A 47 19.85 -4.37 6.80
C ARG A 47 19.82 -4.21 5.27
N SER A 48 20.86 -4.69 4.61
CA SER A 48 21.03 -4.63 3.16
C SER A 48 19.98 -5.43 2.39
N ALA A 49 19.41 -6.51 2.93
CA ALA A 49 18.37 -7.28 2.25
C ALA A 49 17.12 -6.44 1.98
N PHE A 50 16.69 -5.61 2.93
CA PHE A 50 15.56 -4.70 2.75
C PHE A 50 15.80 -3.67 1.64
N GLN A 51 17.03 -3.16 1.54
CA GLN A 51 17.41 -2.17 0.53
C GLN A 51 17.56 -2.79 -0.85
N LYS A 52 18.04 -4.04 -0.93
CA LYS A 52 18.18 -4.79 -2.18
C LYS A 52 16.84 -5.15 -2.81
N LEU A 53 15.87 -5.58 -2.00
CA LEU A 53 14.54 -5.98 -2.50
C LEU A 53 13.64 -4.78 -2.86
N ALA A 54 13.83 -3.63 -2.22
CA ALA A 54 13.05 -2.41 -2.47
C ALA A 54 12.91 -2.02 -3.95
N PRO A 55 14.00 -1.87 -4.73
CA PRO A 55 13.93 -1.52 -6.15
C PRO A 55 13.25 -2.59 -7.01
N ASP A 56 13.35 -3.87 -6.66
CA ASP A 56 12.80 -4.97 -7.47
C ASP A 56 11.27 -5.00 -7.42
N TYR A 57 10.71 -4.63 -6.26
CA TYR A 57 9.25 -4.55 -6.07
C TYR A 57 8.69 -3.13 -6.26
N GLY A 58 9.55 -2.13 -6.54
CA GLY A 58 9.16 -0.74 -6.73
C GLY A 58 8.53 -0.11 -5.46
N CYS A 59 9.03 -0.50 -4.28
CA CYS A 59 8.47 -0.10 -3.00
C CYS A 59 9.56 0.23 -1.97
N HIS A 60 9.17 0.87 -0.85
CA HIS A 60 10.15 1.29 0.16
C HIS A 60 10.65 0.15 1.01
N ALA A 61 11.95 0.19 1.35
CA ALA A 61 12.56 -0.72 2.31
C ALA A 61 11.79 -0.74 3.65
N ARG A 62 11.08 0.36 3.97
CA ARG A 62 10.19 0.47 5.13
C ARG A 62 8.90 -0.34 4.98
N THR A 63 8.36 -0.44 3.77
CA THR A 63 7.24 -1.33 3.43
C THR A 63 7.67 -2.79 3.59
N ILE A 64 8.84 -3.14 3.09
CA ILE A 64 9.41 -4.50 3.21
C ILE A 64 9.65 -4.86 4.69
N ALA A 65 10.20 -3.94 5.48
CA ALA A 65 10.38 -4.14 6.93
C ALA A 65 9.04 -4.35 7.66
N ARG A 66 7.98 -3.64 7.28
CA ARG A 66 6.63 -3.85 7.83
C ARG A 66 6.06 -5.22 7.46
N ILE A 67 6.28 -5.69 6.23
CA ILE A 67 5.86 -7.02 5.79
C ILE A 67 6.53 -8.09 6.66
N TRP A 68 7.84 -7.96 6.90
CA TRP A 68 8.57 -8.86 7.79
C TRP A 68 8.00 -8.87 9.20
N ALA A 69 7.85 -7.70 9.82
CA ALA A 69 7.31 -7.57 11.17
C ALA A 69 5.92 -8.19 11.28
N GLN A 70 5.04 -7.93 10.31
CA GLN A 70 3.71 -8.51 10.26
C GLN A 70 3.74 -10.05 10.20
N GLY A 71 4.64 -10.63 9.40
CA GLY A 71 4.81 -12.07 9.32
C GLY A 71 5.31 -12.67 10.65
N GLN A 72 6.28 -12.01 11.29
CA GLN A 72 6.79 -12.43 12.60
C GLN A 72 5.72 -12.34 13.70
N GLU A 73 4.95 -11.24 13.75
CA GLU A 73 3.80 -11.07 14.66
C GLU A 73 2.77 -12.19 14.46
N SER A 74 2.46 -12.52 13.20
CA SER A 74 1.51 -13.60 12.89
C SER A 74 1.97 -14.95 13.42
N VAL A 75 3.25 -15.29 13.22
CA VAL A 75 3.82 -16.56 13.71
C VAL A 75 3.88 -16.57 15.23
N ALA A 76 4.27 -15.44 15.86
CA ALA A 76 4.29 -15.29 17.31
C ALA A 76 2.90 -15.48 17.94
N ASN A 77 1.84 -15.07 17.24
CA ASN A 77 0.45 -15.27 17.65
C ASN A 77 -0.09 -16.69 17.38
N GLY A 78 0.76 -17.63 16.95
CA GLY A 78 0.40 -19.04 16.77
C GLY A 78 -0.18 -19.39 15.39
N ALA A 79 -0.04 -18.52 14.39
CA ALA A 79 -0.44 -18.87 13.03
C ALA A 79 0.48 -19.96 12.45
N VAL A 80 -0.12 -20.98 11.81
CA VAL A 80 0.60 -22.09 11.14
C VAL A 80 1.51 -21.57 10.03
N ALA A 81 1.13 -20.47 9.37
CA ALA A 81 1.91 -19.79 8.35
C ALA A 81 1.90 -18.27 8.60
N ALA A 82 2.96 -17.59 8.15
CA ALA A 82 3.07 -16.15 8.28
C ALA A 82 2.01 -15.42 7.44
N VAL A 83 1.09 -14.71 8.10
CA VAL A 83 0.03 -13.94 7.43
C VAL A 83 0.53 -12.54 7.09
N VAL A 84 0.95 -12.36 5.84
CA VAL A 84 1.52 -11.10 5.34
C VAL A 84 0.60 -10.32 4.40
N THR A 85 -0.66 -10.70 4.25
CA THR A 85 -1.62 -10.01 3.38
C THR A 85 -1.82 -8.53 3.74
N SER A 86 -2.23 -7.72 2.77
CA SER A 86 -2.59 -6.32 3.00
C SER A 86 -3.78 -6.24 3.96
N ARG A 87 -3.65 -5.39 4.99
CA ARG A 87 -4.78 -5.06 5.88
C ARG A 87 -5.79 -4.10 5.23
N MET A 88 -5.38 -3.38 4.19
CA MET A 88 -6.27 -2.55 3.39
C MET A 88 -6.92 -3.41 2.29
N LYS A 89 -8.02 -4.08 2.63
CA LYS A 89 -8.85 -4.87 1.70
C LYS A 89 -10.28 -4.34 1.71
N GLY A 90 -10.91 -4.23 0.53
CA GLY A 90 -12.30 -3.80 0.40
C GLY A 90 -12.50 -2.29 0.63
N ASN A 91 -13.58 -1.90 1.30
CA ASN A 91 -13.94 -0.51 1.59
C ASN A 91 -13.02 0.11 2.65
N CYS A 92 -11.79 0.43 2.24
CA CYS A 92 -10.84 1.17 3.05
C CYS A 92 -11.07 2.67 2.84
N GLY A 93 -11.23 3.43 3.91
CA GLY A 93 -11.50 4.87 3.87
C GLY A 93 -12.88 5.23 4.40
N VAL A 94 -13.27 6.51 4.24
CA VAL A 94 -14.57 6.98 4.73
C VAL A 94 -15.69 6.31 3.94
N THR A 95 -16.48 5.48 4.60
CA THR A 95 -17.74 4.97 4.04
C THR A 95 -18.71 6.14 3.85
N SER A 96 -19.43 6.17 2.74
CA SER A 96 -20.49 7.17 2.55
C SER A 96 -21.49 7.05 3.69
N LYS A 97 -21.64 8.12 4.48
CA LYS A 97 -22.62 8.20 5.58
C LYS A 97 -24.06 8.12 5.08
N TRP A 98 -24.26 8.32 3.79
CA TRP A 98 -25.56 8.44 3.16
C TRP A 98 -25.75 7.37 2.11
N ASP A 99 -26.86 6.65 2.23
CA ASP A 99 -27.37 5.77 1.17
C ASP A 99 -27.84 6.62 -0.03
N LYS A 100 -27.46 6.22 -1.24
CA LYS A 100 -27.84 6.94 -2.47
C LYS A 100 -29.35 6.96 -2.65
N GLY A 101 -30.04 5.87 -2.32
CA GLY A 101 -31.50 5.80 -2.37
C GLY A 101 -32.16 6.73 -1.36
N ALA A 102 -31.61 6.83 -0.14
CA ALA A 102 -32.08 7.78 0.87
C ALA A 102 -31.86 9.24 0.43
N ILE A 103 -30.71 9.54 -0.19
CA ILE A 103 -30.45 10.85 -0.79
C ILE A 103 -31.48 11.13 -1.89
N GLU A 104 -31.73 10.19 -2.79
CA GLU A 104 -32.67 10.39 -3.88
C GLU A 104 -34.10 10.60 -3.38
N ARG A 105 -34.56 9.77 -2.44
CA ARG A 105 -35.90 9.86 -1.84
C ARG A 105 -36.12 11.23 -1.22
N ALA A 106 -35.24 11.67 -0.32
CA ALA A 106 -35.47 12.95 0.33
C ALA A 106 -35.08 14.18 -0.53
N ILE A 107 -34.50 14.01 -1.73
CA ILE A 107 -34.53 15.06 -2.78
C ILE A 107 -35.90 15.07 -3.47
N LYS A 108 -36.46 13.90 -3.80
CA LYS A 108 -37.77 13.75 -4.43
C LYS A 108 -38.94 14.22 -3.55
N THR A 109 -38.82 14.18 -2.24
CA THR A 109 -39.83 14.72 -1.30
C THR A 109 -39.94 16.25 -1.37
N VAL A 110 -38.88 16.96 -1.75
CA VAL A 110 -38.88 18.43 -1.84
C VAL A 110 -39.55 18.86 -3.15
N PRO A 111 -40.44 19.87 -3.18
CA PRO A 111 -41.01 20.39 -4.42
C PRO A 111 -39.94 20.84 -5.43
N HIS A 112 -40.19 20.68 -6.74
CA HIS A 112 -39.19 20.90 -7.79
C HIS A 112 -38.58 22.32 -7.77
N GLU A 113 -39.39 23.33 -7.49
CA GLU A 113 -38.98 24.74 -7.38
C GLU A 113 -37.96 25.00 -6.27
N LEU A 114 -37.96 24.16 -5.23
CA LEU A 114 -37.06 24.27 -4.08
C LEU A 114 -35.82 23.38 -4.18
N ARG A 115 -35.70 22.55 -5.24
CA ARG A 115 -34.50 21.75 -5.55
C ARG A 115 -33.45 22.53 -6.33
N GLN A 116 -33.75 23.77 -6.74
CA GLN A 116 -32.96 24.55 -7.69
C GLN A 116 -31.58 24.97 -7.13
N THR A 117 -31.46 25.15 -5.81
CA THR A 117 -30.17 25.46 -5.17
C THR A 117 -29.92 24.55 -3.98
N LEU A 118 -28.64 24.24 -3.74
CA LEU A 118 -28.23 23.47 -2.55
C LEU A 118 -28.68 24.15 -1.24
N ARG A 119 -28.75 25.49 -1.22
CA ARG A 119 -29.22 26.27 -0.06
C ARG A 119 -30.71 26.06 0.21
N SER A 120 -31.56 26.18 -0.82
CA SER A 120 -33.01 25.95 -0.71
C SER A 120 -33.32 24.50 -0.36
N LEU A 121 -32.60 23.56 -0.98
CA LEU A 121 -32.71 22.14 -0.71
C LEU A 121 -32.32 21.80 0.74
N ALA A 122 -31.20 22.33 1.24
CA ALA A 122 -30.74 22.09 2.60
C ALA A 122 -31.69 22.69 3.65
N ALA A 123 -32.21 23.90 3.42
CA ALA A 123 -33.15 24.55 4.31
C ALA A 123 -34.46 23.73 4.48
N LYS A 124 -34.91 23.05 3.42
CA LYS A 124 -36.12 22.21 3.49
C LYS A 124 -35.85 20.77 3.96
N ARG A 125 -34.62 20.27 3.79
CA ARG A 125 -34.20 18.94 4.27
C ARG A 125 -33.85 18.88 5.76
N ALA A 126 -33.74 20.02 6.45
CA ALA A 126 -33.55 20.02 7.88
C ALA A 126 -34.79 19.47 8.59
N VAL A 127 -34.57 18.55 9.54
CA VAL A 127 -35.52 17.88 10.45
C VAL A 127 -35.99 16.48 10.00
N SER A 128 -35.16 15.48 10.32
CA SER A 128 -35.42 14.29 11.17
C SER A 128 -34.50 13.12 10.80
#